data_AF-A0AAV0HIK9-F1
#
_entry.id   AF-A0AAV0HIK9-F1
#
_cell.length_a   1.000
_cell.length_b   1.000
_cell.length_c   1.000
_cell.angle_alpha   90.00
_cell.angle_beta   90.00
_cell.angle_gamma   90.00
#
_symmetry.space_group_name_H-M   'P 1'
#
loop_
_entity.id
_entity.type
_entity.pdbx_description
1 polymer ?
#
loop_
_entity_poly.entity_id
_entity_poly.type
_entity_poly.pdbx_seq_one_letter_code
_entity_poly.pdbx_strand_id
1 'polypeptide(L)' 'MQNPANKKEIICDDKLKTIFAQKEKVGMLEIAKLLSPHFNKSG' A
#
# COMPACT_ATOMS: atom_id res chain seq x y z
N MET A 1 3.52 5.37 6.72
CA MET A 1 2.89 6.45 7.51
C MET A 1 2.01 7.32 6.60
N GLN A 2 0.89 7.89 7.08
CA GLN A 2 0.02 8.73 6.23
C GLN A 2 0.69 10.08 5.93
N ASN A 3 0.54 10.60 4.71
CA ASN A 3 1.10 11.90 4.32
C ASN A 3 0.38 13.03 5.09
N PRO A 4 1.10 13.86 5.88
CA PRO A 4 0.49 14.94 6.66
C PRO A 4 -0.10 16.07 5.79
N ALA A 5 0.42 16.28 4.58
CA ALA A 5 -0.11 17.25 3.62
C ALA A 5 -1.30 16.71 2.82
N ASN A 6 -1.42 15.38 2.69
CA ASN A 6 -2.50 14.73 1.97
C ASN A 6 -2.87 13.39 2.61
N LYS A 7 -3.87 13.39 3.50
CA LYS A 7 -4.32 12.21 4.25
C LYS A 7 -4.85 11.06 3.36
N LYS A 8 -4.97 11.28 2.04
CA LYS A 8 -5.38 10.26 1.05
C LYS A 8 -4.20 9.45 0.50
N GLU A 9 -2.97 9.84 0.79
CA GLU A 9 -1.75 9.14 0.38
C GLU A 9 -1.06 8.46 1.58
N ILE A 10 -0.55 7.26 1.36
CA ILE A 10 0.30 6.53 2.30
C ILE A 10 1.72 6.51 1.76
N ILE A 11 2.66 6.98 2.58
CA ILE A 11 4.09 6.90 2.32
C ILE A 11 4.57 5.51 2.71
N CYS A 12 5.22 4.83 1.77
CA CYS A 12 5.69 3.47 1.89
C CYS A 12 7.12 3.46 2.45
N ASP A 13 7.28 2.92 3.65
CA ASP A 13 8.56 2.48 4.19
C ASP A 13 9.05 1.21 3.48
N ASP A 14 10.28 0.76 3.77
CA ASP A 14 10.89 -0.40 3.07
C ASP A 14 10.03 -1.66 3.09
N LYS A 15 9.29 -1.91 4.17
CA LYS A 15 8.38 -3.07 4.26
C LYS A 15 7.13 -2.87 3.38
N LEU A 16 6.58 -1.67 3.35
CA LEU A 16 5.45 -1.36 2.47
C LEU A 16 5.89 -1.37 1.00
N LYS A 17 7.12 -0.94 0.69
CA LYS A 17 7.69 -1.00 -0.66
C LYS A 17 7.77 -2.45 -1.15
N THR A 18 8.14 -3.43 -0.33
CA THR A 18 8.16 -4.84 -0.80
C THR A 18 6.76 -5.37 -1.13
N ILE A 19 5.73 -4.92 -0.40
CA ILE A 19 4.33 -5.32 -0.61
C ILE A 19 3.71 -4.59 -1.82
N PHE A 20 4.01 -3.30 -1.98
CA PHE A 20 3.41 -2.41 -2.97
C PHE A 20 4.25 -2.20 -4.23
N ALA A 21 4.98 -3.23 -4.66
CA ALA A 21 5.78 -3.22 -5.90
C ALA A 21 6.78 -2.05 -5.98
N GLN A 22 7.49 -1.80 -4.88
CA GLN A 22 8.52 -0.78 -4.69
C GLN A 22 8.03 0.68 -4.84
N LYS A 23 6.71 0.91 -4.82
CA LYS A 23 6.16 2.27 -4.83
C LYS A 23 6.53 3.03 -3.56
N GLU A 24 6.98 4.27 -3.71
CA GLU A 24 7.26 5.16 -2.57
C GLU A 24 6.00 5.70 -1.90
N LYS A 25 4.91 5.80 -2.67
CA LYS A 25 3.61 6.27 -2.18
C LYS A 25 2.47 5.59 -2.91
N VAL A 26 1.39 5.35 -2.18
CA VAL A 26 0.16 4.74 -2.71
C VAL A 26 -1.06 5.50 -2.22
N GLY A 27 -2.08 5.61 -3.07
CA GLY A 27 -3.37 6.16 -2.66
C GLY A 27 -4.19 5.14 -1.86
N MET A 28 -4.99 5.61 -0.91
CA MET A 28 -5.89 4.76 -0.11
C MET A 28 -6.80 3.85 -0.94
N LEU A 29 -7.23 4.31 -2.12
CA LEU A 29 -8.13 3.56 -3.00
C LEU A 29 -7.45 2.37 -3.70
N GLU A 30 -6.14 2.46 -3.96
CA GLU A 30 -5.41 1.42 -4.71
C GLU A 30 -4.81 0.35 -3.78
N ILE A 31 -4.74 0.61 -2.47
CA ILE A 31 -4.17 -0.32 -1.48
C ILE A 31 -4.87 -1.67 -1.52
N ALA A 32 -6.20 -1.70 -1.59
CA ALA A 32 -6.95 -2.96 -1.63
C ALA A 32 -6.54 -3.84 -2.83
N LYS A 33 -6.33 -3.21 -3.99
CA LYS A 33 -5.87 -3.90 -5.21
C LYS A 33 -4.43 -4.41 -5.08
N LEU A 34 -3.56 -3.62 -4.46
CA LEU A 34 -2.16 -3.99 -4.25
C LEU A 34 -2.00 -5.08 -3.18
N LEU A 35 -2.88 -5.14 -2.17
CA LEU A 35 -2.89 -6.19 -1.15
C LEU A 35 -3.57 -7.48 -1.62
N SER A 36 -4.51 -7.40 -2.56
CA SER A 36 -5.23 -8.55 -3.10
C SER A 36 -4.38 -9.80 -3.43
N PRO A 37 -3.19 -9.70 -4.07
CA PRO A 37 -2.37 -10.88 -4.37
C PRO A 37 -1.66 -11.47 -3.14
N HIS A 38 -1.59 -10.74 -2.02
CA HIS A 38 -0.95 -11.20 -0.78
C HIS A 38 -1.92 -11.94 0.14
N PHE A 39 -3.23 -11.84 -0.11
CA PHE A 39 -4.23 -12.60 0.62
C PHE A 39 -4.46 -13.95 -0.07
N ASN A 40 -4.00 -15.02 0.57
CA ASN A 40 -4.36 -16.37 0.15
C ASN A 40 -5.86 -16.56 0.36
N LYS A 41 -6.57 -17.06 -0.67
CA LYS A 41 -7.91 -17.61 -0.46
C LYS A 41 -7.77 -18.82 0.47
N SER A 42 -8.12 -18.67 1.74
CA SER A 42 -8.44 -19.82 2.58
C SER A 42 -9.68 -20.47 1.95
N GLY A 43 -9.48 -21.64 1.36
CA GLY A 43 -10.54 -22.56 0.99
C GLY A 43 -10.98 -23.40 2.17
#